data_AF-A0A3P1V6M5-F1
#
_entry.id   AF-A0A3P1V6M5-F1
#
_cell.length_a   1.000
_cell.length_b   1.000
_cell.length_c   1.000
_cell.angle_alpha   90.00
_cell.angle_beta   90.00
_cell.angle_gamma   90.00
#
_symmetry.space_group_name_H-M   'P 1'
#
loop_
_entity.id
_entity.type
_entity.pdbx_description
1 polymer ?
#
loop_
_entity_poly.entity_id
_entity_poly.type
_entity_poly.pdbx_seq_one_letter_code
_entity_poly.pdbx_strand_id
1 'polypeptide(L)'
;MVKAFLNRHAVLFVLVLLTLLFAQPVLASNEYSSLFVKITDATLALEDNNQELALEYLSAIEDEFAQVANSNSEAGKNVQKAISDAKILSKEKLVAISSALMAFDAEQHPVDEEAEKERLWTRLKPEFQRFQEALNSKEQETLRQAYKQLNTTWTRVEGVVRKDSAHYGNIETNLSFLRSAIEATPFDIDFVVSQFDSLEQAVQDFLEGRTLATSNQQYSLEDGVSLLQSALTHFQKGDAVNGSASMREFITIWPIIEGDVSTRNPSLYTRIESEAPIIMVKGVEQESQETLSELIQGLSAIDITAMYHFGDAALILLREGFEALLIVFALISSIKAAKQRKGLPWIYGGAVVGLLLSIVTAILLQALFPVMTSGANREILEGFVGIIAVIMMLFVGIWLHGKSNVTKWNAYMDKQMKMATSTGNFFSLFLLSFLAVFREGAETILFYAGMMPRIEWNQLLLGIGIAVLILAISALLFTKMARRFVAYKMFFWMSWMIYGLAFKMLGVSIHALQLTALLPSHYIHGLKAIDVIGFYPTWESALPQALFLAIVVFVTWRQRNEDYK
;
A
#
# COMPACT_ATOMS: atom_id res chain seq x y z
N MET A 1 16.26 28.06 -16.10
CA MET A 1 16.90 27.02 -15.27
C MET A 1 15.94 25.93 -14.76
N VAL A 2 14.67 26.23 -14.45
CA VAL A 2 13.69 25.23 -13.93
C VAL A 2 13.21 24.19 -14.96
N LYS A 3 13.24 24.49 -16.27
CA LYS A 3 12.81 23.55 -17.34
C LYS A 3 13.74 22.34 -17.54
N ALA A 4 15.03 22.46 -17.22
CA ALA A 4 15.99 21.35 -17.41
C ALA A 4 15.99 20.36 -16.24
N PHE A 5 15.51 20.80 -15.07
CA PHE A 5 15.47 19.99 -13.84
C PHE A 5 14.27 19.01 -13.84
N LEU A 6 13.11 19.43 -14.38
CA LEU A 6 11.91 18.59 -14.51
C LEU A 6 12.12 17.37 -15.44
N ASN A 7 12.81 17.55 -16.57
CA ASN A 7 13.04 16.45 -17.51
C ASN A 7 13.98 15.38 -16.93
N ARG A 8 14.95 15.76 -16.10
CA ARG A 8 15.95 14.81 -15.59
C ARG A 8 15.39 13.86 -14.53
N HIS A 9 14.51 14.34 -13.65
CA HIS A 9 13.91 13.53 -12.59
C HIS A 9 12.68 12.75 -13.05
N ALA A 10 11.89 13.27 -14.00
CA ALA A 10 10.84 12.48 -14.66
C ALA A 10 11.43 11.31 -15.47
N VAL A 11 12.57 11.53 -16.15
CA VAL A 11 13.31 10.46 -16.85
C VAL A 11 13.95 9.48 -15.86
N LEU A 12 14.46 9.95 -14.72
CA LEU A 12 14.99 9.08 -13.67
C LEU A 12 13.90 8.18 -13.06
N PHE A 13 12.71 8.71 -12.82
CA PHE A 13 11.55 7.96 -12.32
C PHE A 13 11.09 6.90 -13.32
N VAL A 14 11.02 7.26 -14.62
CA VAL A 14 10.70 6.31 -15.70
C VAL A 14 11.79 5.25 -15.87
N LEU A 15 13.07 5.60 -15.71
CA LEU A 15 14.19 4.66 -15.74
C LEU A 15 14.18 3.69 -14.55
N VAL A 16 13.87 4.18 -13.35
CA VAL A 16 13.73 3.33 -12.15
C VAL A 16 12.55 2.38 -12.28
N LEU A 17 11.42 2.87 -12.82
CA LEU A 17 10.24 2.05 -13.13
C LEU A 17 10.55 0.98 -14.20
N LEU A 18 11.33 1.34 -15.22
CA LEU A 18 11.80 0.41 -16.26
C LEU A 18 12.77 -0.63 -15.68
N THR A 19 13.69 -0.26 -14.80
CA THR A 19 14.61 -1.23 -14.17
C THR A 19 13.90 -2.23 -13.26
N LEU A 20 12.78 -1.83 -12.65
CA LEU A 20 11.94 -2.74 -11.86
C LEU A 20 11.10 -3.67 -12.75
N LEU A 21 10.70 -3.22 -13.95
CA LEU A 21 10.02 -4.05 -14.97
C LEU A 21 10.94 -5.10 -15.62
N PHE A 22 12.27 -4.93 -15.55
CA PHE A 22 13.27 -5.87 -16.09
C PHE A 22 14.02 -6.67 -15.03
N ALA A 23 13.60 -6.62 -13.76
CA ALA A 23 14.13 -7.52 -12.74
C ALA A 23 13.67 -8.95 -13.06
N GLN A 24 14.55 -9.75 -13.66
CA GLN A 24 14.24 -11.14 -13.93
C GLN A 24 14.15 -11.91 -12.61
N PRO A 25 13.07 -12.67 -12.37
CA PRO A 25 13.05 -13.63 -11.28
C PRO A 25 14.14 -14.67 -11.57
N VAL A 26 15.01 -14.90 -10.58
CA VAL A 26 15.96 -16.02 -10.63
C VAL A 26 15.14 -17.31 -10.50
N LEU A 27 14.70 -17.84 -11.64
CA LEU A 27 14.17 -19.19 -11.76
C LEU A 27 15.34 -20.17 -11.89
N ALA A 28 15.16 -21.33 -11.28
CA ALA A 28 16.13 -22.41 -11.18
C ALA A 28 16.60 -22.94 -12.56
N SER A 29 17.70 -23.70 -12.53
CA SER A 29 18.50 -24.22 -13.64
C SER A 29 17.73 -24.75 -14.88
N ASN A 30 17.72 -23.94 -15.94
CA ASN A 30 18.08 -24.19 -17.35
C ASN A 30 17.83 -25.52 -18.12
N GLU A 31 17.14 -26.55 -17.62
CA GLU A 31 16.91 -27.77 -18.44
C GLU A 31 15.68 -27.72 -19.36
N TYR A 32 14.57 -27.11 -18.93
CA TYR A 32 13.32 -27.07 -19.72
C TYR A 32 12.89 -25.66 -20.18
N SER A 33 13.75 -24.66 -19.99
CA SER A 33 13.46 -23.25 -20.33
C SER A 33 13.09 -23.05 -21.80
N SER A 34 13.70 -23.81 -22.69
CA SER A 34 13.43 -23.80 -24.13
C SER A 34 11.99 -24.20 -24.49
N LEU A 35 11.40 -25.15 -23.76
CA LEU A 35 10.01 -25.58 -23.94
C LEU A 35 9.04 -24.50 -23.44
N PHE A 36 9.31 -23.88 -22.28
CA PHE A 36 8.49 -22.76 -21.76
C PHE A 36 8.50 -21.53 -22.68
N VAL A 37 9.65 -21.23 -23.30
CA VAL A 37 9.75 -20.15 -24.29
C VAL A 37 8.84 -20.45 -25.49
N LYS A 38 8.87 -21.66 -26.04
CA LYS A 38 8.00 -22.03 -27.17
C LYS A 38 6.52 -22.03 -26.83
N ILE A 39 6.14 -22.41 -25.59
CA ILE A 39 4.75 -22.30 -25.12
C ILE A 39 4.32 -20.82 -25.09
N THR A 40 5.23 -19.93 -24.68
CA THR A 40 4.98 -18.48 -24.66
C THR A 40 4.83 -17.94 -26.09
N ASP A 41 5.72 -18.33 -27.01
CA ASP A 41 5.67 -17.93 -28.41
C ASP A 41 4.39 -18.45 -29.12
N ALA A 42 3.96 -19.69 -28.81
CA ALA A 42 2.68 -20.23 -29.27
C ALA A 42 1.47 -19.43 -28.75
N THR A 43 1.55 -18.94 -27.51
CA THR A 43 0.49 -18.11 -26.90
C THR A 43 0.42 -16.75 -27.58
N LEU A 44 1.56 -16.11 -27.84
CA LEU A 44 1.63 -14.83 -28.55
C LEU A 44 1.11 -14.96 -29.99
N ALA A 45 1.48 -16.03 -30.70
CA ALA A 45 0.99 -16.29 -32.05
C ALA A 45 -0.54 -16.50 -32.10
N LEU A 46 -1.12 -17.16 -31.09
CA LEU A 46 -2.57 -17.26 -30.94
C LEU A 46 -3.25 -15.90 -30.70
N GLU A 47 -2.66 -15.05 -29.85
CA GLU A 47 -3.18 -13.71 -29.56
C GLU A 47 -3.14 -12.79 -30.78
N ASP A 48 -2.12 -12.96 -31.64
CA ASP A 48 -2.00 -12.29 -32.94
C ASP A 48 -2.88 -12.90 -34.05
N ASN A 49 -3.78 -13.84 -33.71
CA ASN A 49 -4.67 -14.53 -34.63
C ASN A 49 -3.93 -15.36 -35.71
N ASN A 50 -2.66 -15.70 -35.46
CA ASN A 50 -1.80 -16.49 -36.34
C ASN A 50 -1.77 -17.96 -35.92
N GLN A 51 -2.85 -18.68 -36.21
CA GLN A 51 -3.01 -20.09 -35.83
C GLN A 51 -1.97 -21.02 -36.47
N GLU A 52 -1.51 -20.71 -37.68
CA GLU A 52 -0.52 -21.51 -38.39
C GLU A 52 0.83 -21.51 -37.67
N LEU A 53 1.30 -20.32 -37.27
CA LEU A 53 2.54 -20.15 -36.51
C LEU A 53 2.42 -20.76 -35.10
N ALA A 54 1.26 -20.67 -34.47
CA ALA A 54 1.04 -21.25 -33.16
C ALA A 54 1.04 -22.80 -33.18
N LEU A 55 0.56 -23.41 -34.27
CA LEU A 55 0.66 -24.85 -34.51
C LEU A 55 2.10 -25.28 -34.83
N GLU A 56 2.89 -24.44 -35.50
CA GLU A 56 4.32 -24.68 -35.73
C GLU A 56 5.08 -24.77 -34.40
N TYR A 57 4.82 -23.84 -33.47
CA TYR A 57 5.41 -23.90 -32.13
C TYR A 57 4.93 -25.12 -31.33
N LEU A 58 3.66 -25.52 -31.47
CA LEU A 58 3.16 -26.74 -30.81
C LEU A 58 3.88 -28.00 -31.32
N SER A 59 4.12 -28.11 -32.63
CA SER A 59 4.89 -29.20 -33.22
C SER A 59 6.33 -29.21 -32.69
N ALA A 60 6.96 -28.04 -32.58
CA ALA A 60 8.31 -27.92 -32.04
C ALA A 60 8.39 -28.33 -30.55
N ILE A 61 7.35 -28.04 -29.75
CA ILE A 61 7.24 -28.48 -28.36
C ILE A 61 7.11 -30.01 -28.29
N GLU A 62 6.30 -30.62 -29.16
CA GLU A 62 6.13 -32.08 -29.24
C GLU A 62 7.46 -32.79 -29.57
N ASP A 63 8.15 -32.32 -30.60
CA ASP A 63 9.42 -32.88 -31.06
C ASP A 63 10.54 -32.74 -30.03
N GLU A 64 10.61 -31.58 -29.35
CA GLU A 64 11.60 -31.32 -28.32
C GLU A 64 11.32 -32.12 -27.05
N PHE A 65 10.06 -32.18 -26.60
CA PHE A 65 9.70 -32.95 -25.41
C PHE A 65 9.88 -34.46 -25.60
N ALA A 66 9.67 -34.97 -26.82
CA ALA A 66 9.91 -36.39 -27.15
C ALA A 66 11.38 -36.80 -26.93
N GLN A 67 12.32 -35.85 -27.03
CA GLN A 67 13.76 -36.08 -26.85
C GLN A 67 14.24 -35.88 -25.40
N VAL A 68 13.37 -35.37 -24.53
CA VAL A 68 13.68 -35.18 -23.10
C VAL A 68 13.82 -36.53 -22.39
N ALA A 69 14.86 -36.67 -21.58
CA ALA A 69 15.08 -37.86 -20.76
C ALA A 69 13.89 -38.08 -19.83
N ASN A 70 13.48 -39.34 -19.61
CA ASN A 70 12.32 -39.71 -18.79
C ASN A 70 10.96 -39.15 -19.27
N SER A 71 10.83 -38.69 -20.52
CA SER A 71 9.53 -38.28 -21.10
C SER A 71 8.42 -39.35 -21.05
N ASN A 72 8.78 -40.61 -20.80
CA ASN A 72 7.86 -41.74 -20.59
C ASN A 72 7.44 -41.98 -19.13
N SER A 73 7.86 -41.13 -18.19
CA SER A 73 7.46 -41.21 -16.79
C SER A 73 5.98 -40.90 -16.59
N GLU A 74 5.46 -40.99 -15.36
CA GLU A 74 4.05 -40.73 -15.10
C GLU A 74 3.68 -39.27 -15.42
N ALA A 75 4.46 -38.31 -14.93
CA ALA A 75 4.31 -36.90 -15.30
C ALA A 75 4.67 -36.66 -16.78
N GLY A 76 5.64 -37.38 -17.34
CA GLY A 76 6.00 -37.25 -18.76
C GLY A 76 4.86 -37.63 -19.71
N LYS A 77 4.12 -38.69 -19.39
CA LYS A 77 2.90 -39.09 -20.12
C LYS A 77 1.80 -38.04 -20.01
N ASN A 78 1.71 -37.33 -18.89
CA ASN A 78 0.74 -36.24 -18.72
C ASN A 78 1.09 -35.04 -19.62
N VAL A 79 2.37 -34.73 -19.81
CA VAL A 79 2.82 -33.72 -20.78
C VAL A 79 2.47 -34.14 -22.21
N GLN A 80 2.79 -35.38 -22.60
CA GLN A 80 2.44 -35.91 -23.93
C GLN A 80 0.93 -35.86 -24.19
N LYS A 81 0.12 -36.18 -23.17
CA LYS A 81 -1.34 -36.09 -23.25
C LYS A 81 -1.80 -34.64 -23.42
N ALA A 82 -1.25 -33.71 -22.65
CA ALA A 82 -1.59 -32.28 -22.76
C ALA A 82 -1.25 -31.71 -24.14
N ILE A 83 -0.12 -32.11 -24.72
CA ILE A 83 0.28 -31.75 -26.09
C ILE A 83 -0.70 -32.34 -27.12
N SER A 84 -1.05 -33.62 -26.99
CA SER A 84 -2.03 -34.27 -27.89
C SER A 84 -3.41 -33.62 -27.82
N ASP A 85 -3.85 -33.21 -26.63
CA ASP A 85 -5.13 -32.54 -26.40
C ASP A 85 -5.15 -31.10 -26.93
N ALA A 86 -3.99 -30.52 -27.24
CA ALA A 86 -3.83 -29.16 -27.78
C ALA A 86 -3.89 -29.08 -29.31
N LYS A 87 -4.21 -30.19 -30.00
CA LYS A 87 -4.45 -30.20 -31.47
C LYS A 87 -5.55 -29.24 -31.91
N ILE A 88 -6.52 -28.96 -31.04
CA ILE A 88 -7.39 -27.79 -31.15
C ILE A 88 -6.83 -26.73 -30.22
N LEU A 89 -6.17 -25.74 -30.82
CA LEU A 89 -5.34 -24.82 -30.08
C LEU A 89 -6.19 -23.78 -29.32
N SER A 90 -5.99 -23.69 -28.00
CA SER A 90 -6.57 -22.66 -27.15
C SER A 90 -5.58 -22.23 -26.07
N LYS A 91 -5.79 -21.03 -25.50
CA LYS A 91 -4.96 -20.54 -24.40
C LYS A 91 -5.02 -21.45 -23.18
N GLU A 92 -6.17 -22.05 -22.87
CA GLU A 92 -6.28 -23.01 -21.77
C GLU A 92 -5.44 -24.27 -22.02
N LYS A 93 -5.34 -24.73 -23.26
CA LYS A 93 -4.54 -25.91 -23.63
C LYS A 93 -3.04 -25.64 -23.54
N LEU A 94 -2.56 -24.46 -23.93
CA LEU A 94 -1.15 -24.08 -23.75
C LEU A 94 -0.78 -23.94 -22.26
N VAL A 95 -1.68 -23.39 -21.43
CA VAL A 95 -1.50 -23.36 -19.97
C VAL A 95 -1.45 -24.78 -19.41
N ALA A 96 -2.28 -25.71 -19.89
CA ALA A 96 -2.26 -27.10 -19.45
C ALA A 96 -0.92 -27.80 -19.77
N ILE A 97 -0.30 -27.51 -20.92
CA ILE A 97 1.04 -28.00 -21.27
C ILE A 97 2.08 -27.45 -20.29
N SER A 98 2.05 -26.14 -20.01
CA SER A 98 2.96 -25.49 -19.05
C SER A 98 2.87 -26.12 -17.65
N SER A 99 1.65 -26.32 -17.15
CA SER A 99 1.41 -26.95 -15.84
C SER A 99 1.88 -28.40 -15.79
N ALA A 100 1.63 -29.18 -16.85
CA ALA A 100 2.12 -30.56 -16.94
C ALA A 100 3.65 -30.60 -16.99
N LEU A 101 4.28 -29.67 -17.70
CA LEU A 101 5.74 -29.58 -17.80
C LEU A 101 6.39 -29.20 -16.46
N MET A 102 5.75 -28.33 -15.66
CA MET A 102 6.19 -28.03 -14.29
C MET A 102 6.08 -29.25 -13.37
N ALA A 103 5.00 -30.03 -13.48
CA ALA A 103 4.85 -31.27 -12.70
C ALA A 103 5.89 -32.32 -13.10
N PHE A 104 6.23 -32.39 -14.38
CA PHE A 104 7.31 -33.24 -14.89
C PHE A 104 8.68 -32.79 -14.35
N ASP A 105 8.96 -31.48 -14.38
CA ASP A 105 10.20 -30.92 -13.80
C ASP A 105 10.33 -31.24 -12.30
N ALA A 106 9.24 -31.11 -11.53
CA ALA A 106 9.20 -31.48 -10.12
C ALA A 106 9.41 -32.99 -9.88
N GLU A 107 8.95 -33.86 -10.78
CA GLU A 107 9.17 -35.30 -10.71
C GLU A 107 10.64 -35.67 -11.01
N GLN A 108 11.28 -34.98 -11.95
CA GLN A 108 12.70 -35.18 -12.28
C GLN A 108 13.63 -34.57 -11.23
N HIS A 109 13.15 -33.54 -10.53
CA HIS A 109 13.88 -32.81 -9.49
C HIS A 109 13.13 -32.85 -8.16
N PRO A 110 12.97 -34.03 -7.52
CA PRO A 110 12.29 -34.13 -6.24
C PRO A 110 13.04 -33.30 -5.19
N VAL A 111 12.34 -32.35 -4.59
CA VAL A 111 12.86 -31.55 -3.48
C VAL A 111 13.01 -32.48 -2.26
N ASP A 112 14.23 -32.64 -1.77
CA ASP A 112 14.48 -33.35 -0.50
C ASP A 112 14.05 -32.46 0.67
N GLU A 113 12.79 -32.60 1.08
CA GLU A 113 12.18 -31.82 2.16
C GLU A 113 12.92 -31.96 3.49
N GLU A 114 13.46 -33.15 3.78
CA GLU A 114 14.24 -33.40 4.99
C GLU A 114 15.58 -32.66 4.96
N ALA A 115 16.27 -32.66 3.81
CA ALA A 115 17.50 -31.87 3.64
C ALA A 115 17.23 -30.36 3.68
N GLU A 116 16.09 -29.88 3.19
CA GLU A 116 15.71 -28.46 3.31
C GLU A 116 15.41 -28.06 4.76
N LYS A 117 14.67 -28.89 5.51
CA LYS A 117 14.41 -28.70 6.95
C LYS A 117 15.70 -28.73 7.78
N GLU A 118 16.61 -29.66 7.49
CA GLU A 118 17.91 -29.75 8.17
C GLU A 118 18.75 -28.50 7.92
N ARG A 119 18.78 -27.98 6.68
CA ARG A 119 19.47 -26.73 6.34
C ARG A 119 18.86 -25.52 7.03
N LEU A 120 17.53 -25.47 7.14
CA LEU A 120 16.83 -24.42 7.88
C LEU A 120 17.22 -24.43 9.35
N TRP A 121 17.12 -25.60 10.01
CA TRP A 121 17.44 -25.70 11.43
C TRP A 121 18.91 -25.44 11.73
N THR A 122 19.83 -25.91 10.88
CA THR A 122 21.27 -25.65 11.02
C THR A 122 21.59 -24.15 11.05
N ARG A 123 20.81 -23.33 10.35
CA ARG A 123 20.99 -21.87 10.32
C ARG A 123 20.26 -21.15 11.46
N LEU A 124 19.07 -21.61 11.85
CA LEU A 124 18.29 -20.97 12.92
C LEU A 124 18.76 -21.33 14.32
N LYS A 125 19.16 -22.59 14.55
CA LYS A 125 19.60 -23.10 15.86
C LYS A 125 20.62 -22.19 16.59
N PRO A 126 21.70 -21.68 15.96
CA PRO A 126 22.63 -20.80 16.67
C PRO A 126 21.99 -19.46 17.09
N GLU A 127 21.03 -18.94 16.32
CA GLU A 127 20.32 -17.71 16.68
C GLU A 127 19.35 -17.93 17.84
N PHE A 128 18.65 -19.07 17.88
CA PHE A 128 17.83 -19.46 19.04
C PHE A 128 18.69 -19.62 20.30
N GLN A 129 19.85 -20.26 20.20
CA GLN A 129 20.80 -20.37 21.32
C GLN A 129 21.29 -19.00 21.81
N ARG A 130 21.63 -18.11 20.87
CA ARG A 130 22.03 -16.74 21.21
C ARG A 130 20.90 -15.94 21.88
N PHE A 131 19.67 -16.13 21.43
CA PHE A 131 18.52 -15.50 22.06
C PHE A 131 18.31 -16.04 23.49
N GLN A 132 18.45 -17.36 23.68
CA GLN A 132 18.43 -17.99 25.00
C GLN A 132 19.51 -17.42 25.94
N GLU A 133 20.71 -17.19 25.43
CA GLU A 133 21.79 -16.54 26.18
C GLU A 133 21.43 -15.09 26.54
N ALA A 134 20.82 -14.35 25.60
CA ALA A 134 20.38 -12.98 25.81
C ALA A 134 19.29 -12.87 26.90
N LEU A 135 18.41 -13.87 27.04
CA LEU A 135 17.41 -13.92 28.12
C LEU A 135 18.05 -13.86 29.52
N ASN A 136 19.27 -14.38 29.69
CA ASN A 136 19.99 -14.32 30.97
C ASN A 136 20.44 -12.90 31.34
N SER A 137 20.65 -12.03 30.35
CA SER A 137 21.06 -10.63 30.60
C SER A 137 19.95 -9.82 31.26
N LYS A 138 18.68 -10.19 31.05
CA LYS A 138 17.49 -9.41 31.43
C LYS A 138 17.50 -7.96 30.91
N GLU A 139 18.32 -7.66 29.92
CA GLU A 139 18.44 -6.34 29.31
C GLU A 139 17.67 -6.28 27.99
N GLN A 140 16.72 -5.34 27.90
CA GLN A 140 15.84 -5.16 26.73
C GLN A 140 16.63 -4.90 25.44
N GLU A 141 17.69 -4.10 25.48
CA GLU A 141 18.51 -3.79 24.30
C GLU A 141 19.29 -5.00 23.79
N THR A 142 19.79 -5.85 24.70
CA THR A 142 20.49 -7.09 24.35
C THR A 142 19.54 -8.07 23.66
N LEU A 143 18.29 -8.16 24.14
CA LEU A 143 17.24 -8.96 23.51
C LEU A 143 16.81 -8.40 22.15
N ARG A 144 16.70 -7.07 22.01
CA ARG A 144 16.42 -6.40 20.73
C ARG A 144 17.49 -6.73 19.67
N GLN A 145 18.76 -6.74 20.07
CA GLN A 145 19.86 -7.12 19.18
C GLN A 145 19.83 -8.60 18.81
N ALA A 146 19.56 -9.49 19.76
CA ALA A 146 19.42 -10.93 19.50
C ALA A 146 18.24 -11.20 18.55
N TYR A 147 17.07 -10.60 18.81
CA TYR A 147 15.90 -10.68 17.93
C TYR A 147 16.22 -10.21 16.50
N LYS A 148 16.92 -9.09 16.36
CA LYS A 148 17.31 -8.57 15.04
C LYS A 148 18.13 -9.59 14.26
N GLN A 149 19.06 -10.31 14.90
CA GLN A 149 19.86 -11.33 14.22
C GLN A 149 19.01 -12.56 13.85
N LEU A 150 18.19 -13.04 14.78
CA LEU A 150 17.23 -14.12 14.54
C LEU A 150 16.33 -13.81 13.34
N ASN A 151 15.69 -12.64 13.33
CA ASN A 151 14.80 -12.22 12.26
C ASN A 151 15.54 -12.08 10.92
N THR A 152 16.74 -11.50 10.92
CA THR A 152 17.55 -11.39 9.69
C THR A 152 17.91 -12.77 9.13
N THR A 153 18.20 -13.75 10.00
CA THR A 153 18.50 -15.12 9.57
C THR A 153 17.24 -15.83 9.08
N TRP A 154 16.10 -15.65 9.76
CA TRP A 154 14.79 -16.12 9.34
C TRP A 154 14.43 -15.64 7.92
N THR A 155 14.52 -14.34 7.63
CA THR A 155 14.23 -13.79 6.28
C THR A 155 15.10 -14.41 5.18
N ARG A 156 16.30 -14.90 5.51
CA ARG A 156 17.18 -15.58 4.54
C ARG A 156 16.82 -17.04 4.28
N VAL A 157 16.06 -17.69 5.17
CA VAL A 157 15.78 -19.14 5.13
C VAL A 157 14.29 -19.48 5.04
N GLU A 158 13.40 -18.51 5.28
CA GLU A 158 11.94 -18.66 5.28
C GLU A 158 11.37 -19.29 4.01
N GLY A 159 12.08 -19.20 2.88
CA GLY A 159 11.66 -19.78 1.60
C GLY A 159 11.37 -21.28 1.65
N VAL A 160 11.99 -22.01 2.57
CA VAL A 160 11.72 -23.43 2.83
C VAL A 160 10.33 -23.62 3.46
N VAL A 161 9.97 -22.76 4.42
CA VAL A 161 8.69 -22.83 5.15
C VAL A 161 7.55 -22.25 4.32
N ARG A 162 7.81 -21.26 3.46
CA ARG A 162 6.77 -20.59 2.63
C ARG A 162 5.94 -21.53 1.76
N LYS A 163 6.46 -22.71 1.43
CA LYS A 163 5.72 -23.76 0.71
C LYS A 163 4.54 -24.29 1.54
N ASP A 164 4.64 -24.20 2.86
CA ASP A 164 3.58 -24.50 3.83
C ASP A 164 3.03 -23.19 4.43
N SER A 165 1.94 -22.69 3.84
CA SER A 165 1.34 -21.41 4.24
C SER A 165 0.89 -21.38 5.69
N ALA A 166 0.51 -22.53 6.28
CA ALA A 166 0.01 -22.59 7.65
C ALA A 166 1.15 -22.45 8.65
N HIS A 167 2.22 -23.23 8.49
CA HIS A 167 3.40 -23.11 9.35
C HIS A 167 4.12 -21.79 9.16
N TYR A 168 4.21 -21.29 7.92
CA TYR A 168 4.79 -19.99 7.64
C TYR A 168 4.06 -18.87 8.37
N GLY A 169 2.72 -18.82 8.25
CA GLY A 169 1.91 -17.81 8.95
C GLY A 169 2.03 -17.91 10.47
N ASN A 170 2.08 -19.12 11.02
CA ASN A 170 2.25 -19.34 12.46
C ASN A 170 3.60 -18.79 12.97
N ILE A 171 4.71 -19.08 12.26
CA ILE A 171 6.04 -18.61 12.65
C ILE A 171 6.15 -17.08 12.54
N GLU A 172 5.63 -16.48 11.47
CA GLU A 172 5.59 -15.01 11.30
C GLU A 172 4.80 -14.32 12.43
N THR A 173 3.70 -14.92 12.84
CA THR A 173 2.88 -14.42 13.95
C THR A 173 3.66 -14.46 15.26
N ASN A 174 4.30 -15.59 15.57
CA ASN A 174 5.11 -15.72 16.79
C ASN A 174 6.35 -14.82 16.77
N LEU A 175 6.98 -14.58 15.61
CA LEU A 175 8.05 -13.59 15.47
C LEU A 175 7.57 -12.17 15.75
N SER A 176 6.35 -11.84 15.34
CA SER A 176 5.72 -10.55 15.62
C SER A 176 5.42 -10.40 17.10
N PHE A 177 4.85 -11.41 17.75
CA PHE A 177 4.61 -11.41 19.19
C PHE A 177 5.88 -11.31 20.01
N LEU A 178 6.94 -12.03 19.64
CA LEU A 178 8.22 -11.94 20.31
C LEU A 178 8.79 -10.52 20.22
N ARG A 179 8.68 -9.86 19.06
CA ARG A 179 9.07 -8.45 18.91
C ARG A 179 8.26 -7.55 19.83
N SER A 180 6.93 -7.68 19.80
CA SER A 180 6.03 -6.88 20.63
C SER A 180 6.35 -7.05 22.12
N ALA A 181 6.62 -8.28 22.57
CA ALA A 181 7.00 -8.57 23.95
C ALA A 181 8.32 -7.89 24.35
N ILE A 182 9.32 -7.87 23.46
CA ILE A 182 10.60 -7.17 23.71
C ILE A 182 10.40 -5.66 23.80
N GLU A 183 9.53 -5.09 22.98
CA GLU A 183 9.28 -3.63 22.94
C GLU A 183 8.25 -3.16 23.98
N ALA A 184 7.56 -4.10 24.66
CA ALA A 184 6.53 -3.79 25.64
C ALA A 184 7.05 -2.88 26.76
N THR A 185 6.27 -1.87 27.14
CA THR A 185 6.62 -0.90 28.18
C THR A 185 5.51 -0.86 29.24
N PRO A 186 5.71 -1.39 30.47
CA PRO A 186 7.01 -1.76 31.07
C PRO A 186 7.51 -3.12 30.60
N PHE A 187 8.83 -3.21 30.45
CA PHE A 187 9.52 -4.43 30.02
C PHE A 187 9.29 -5.59 31.01
N ASP A 188 8.93 -6.76 30.48
CA ASP A 188 8.60 -7.96 31.24
C ASP A 188 9.31 -9.18 30.64
N ILE A 189 10.34 -9.65 31.33
CA ILE A 189 11.19 -10.73 30.84
C ILE A 189 10.46 -12.07 30.75
N ASP A 190 9.56 -12.36 31.68
CA ASP A 190 8.85 -13.65 31.73
C ASP A 190 7.88 -13.76 30.54
N PHE A 191 7.33 -12.63 30.12
CA PHE A 191 6.52 -12.56 28.92
C PHE A 191 7.33 -12.78 27.64
N VAL A 192 8.54 -12.19 27.55
CA VAL A 192 9.46 -12.44 26.43
C VAL A 192 9.84 -13.91 26.34
N VAL A 193 10.10 -14.57 27.48
CA VAL A 193 10.37 -16.02 27.55
C VAL A 193 9.20 -16.81 26.97
N SER A 194 7.96 -16.54 27.40
CA SER A 194 6.77 -17.24 26.91
C SER A 194 6.56 -17.10 25.39
N GLN A 195 6.79 -15.89 24.83
CA GLN A 195 6.69 -15.67 23.39
C GLN A 195 7.84 -16.34 22.61
N PHE A 196 9.04 -16.39 23.20
CA PHE A 196 10.17 -17.09 22.61
C PHE A 196 9.94 -18.60 22.58
N ASP A 197 9.41 -19.18 23.65
CA ASP A 197 9.07 -20.61 23.73
C ASP A 197 8.01 -20.98 22.68
N SER A 198 7.03 -20.11 22.48
CA SER A 198 5.97 -20.29 21.47
C SER A 198 6.51 -20.22 20.04
N LEU A 199 7.47 -19.33 19.78
CA LEU A 199 8.21 -19.30 18.50
C LEU A 199 9.04 -20.57 18.29
N GLU A 200 9.75 -21.04 19.31
CA GLU A 200 10.52 -22.28 19.22
C GLU A 200 9.60 -23.46 18.91
N GLN A 201 8.47 -23.57 19.59
CA GLN A 201 7.49 -24.61 19.35
C GLN A 201 6.93 -24.56 17.91
N ALA A 202 6.61 -23.36 17.40
CA ALA A 202 6.12 -23.20 16.03
C ALA A 202 7.13 -23.68 14.97
N VAL A 203 8.43 -23.43 15.19
CA VAL A 203 9.51 -23.94 14.33
C VAL A 203 9.66 -25.45 14.47
N GLN A 204 9.62 -26.00 15.69
CA GLN A 204 9.70 -27.45 15.91
C GLN A 204 8.53 -28.21 15.27
N ASP A 205 7.30 -27.68 15.38
CA ASP A 205 6.13 -28.28 14.76
C ASP A 205 6.28 -28.39 13.23
N PHE A 206 6.90 -27.40 12.58
CA PHE A 206 7.24 -27.45 11.16
C PHE A 206 8.31 -28.51 10.85
N LEU A 207 9.40 -28.53 11.63
CA LEU A 207 10.49 -29.49 11.43
C LEU A 207 9.99 -30.93 11.57
N GLU A 208 9.17 -31.20 12.58
CA GLU A 208 8.60 -32.52 12.84
C GLU A 208 7.43 -32.90 11.92
N GLY A 209 6.98 -31.98 11.05
CA GLY A 209 5.85 -32.23 10.13
C GLY A 209 4.52 -32.45 10.86
N ARG A 210 4.36 -31.86 12.04
CA ARG A 210 3.10 -31.95 12.80
C ARG A 210 2.06 -31.12 12.07
N THR A 211 0.93 -31.74 11.73
CA THR A 211 -0.21 -30.99 11.22
C THR A 211 -0.65 -30.00 12.29
N LEU A 212 -0.53 -28.70 12.00
CA LEU A 212 -1.20 -27.69 12.80
C LEU A 212 -2.69 -28.00 12.71
N ALA A 213 -3.27 -28.54 13.78
CA ALA A 213 -4.69 -28.35 14.00
C ALA A 213 -4.88 -26.85 13.88
N THR A 214 -5.81 -26.40 13.04
CA THR A 214 -6.20 -24.99 12.90
C THR A 214 -6.72 -24.46 14.24
N SER A 215 -5.84 -24.31 15.21
CA SER A 215 -5.89 -23.34 16.29
C SER A 215 -5.17 -22.12 15.75
N ASN A 216 -5.68 -21.60 14.63
CA ASN A 216 -5.62 -20.17 14.39
C ASN A 216 -6.37 -19.57 15.56
N GLN A 217 -5.68 -19.29 16.66
CA GLN A 217 -6.21 -18.33 17.63
C GLN A 217 -6.06 -16.96 16.94
N GLN A 218 -6.91 -16.76 15.94
CA GLN A 218 -7.02 -15.55 15.17
C GLN A 218 -7.73 -14.59 16.10
N TYR A 219 -6.93 -13.85 16.87
CA TYR A 219 -7.43 -12.83 17.77
C TYR A 219 -8.36 -11.91 16.99
N SER A 220 -9.56 -11.74 17.53
CA SER A 220 -10.57 -10.84 17.02
C SER A 220 -10.57 -9.55 17.83
N LEU A 221 -11.20 -8.51 17.29
CA LEU A 221 -11.44 -7.28 18.06
C LEU A 221 -12.19 -7.55 19.37
N GLU A 222 -13.08 -8.55 19.37
CA GLU A 222 -13.84 -8.97 20.55
C GLU A 222 -12.93 -9.55 21.64
N ASP A 223 -11.92 -10.35 21.26
CA ASP A 223 -10.92 -10.87 22.19
C ASP A 223 -10.11 -9.72 22.83
N GLY A 224 -9.72 -8.72 22.04
CA GLY A 224 -9.06 -7.53 22.56
C GLY A 224 -9.93 -6.72 23.52
N VAL A 225 -11.21 -6.53 23.20
CA VAL A 225 -12.18 -5.87 24.09
C VAL A 225 -12.34 -6.64 25.40
N SER A 226 -12.40 -7.97 25.35
CA SER A 226 -12.50 -8.83 26.54
C SER A 226 -11.28 -8.69 27.47
N LEU A 227 -10.07 -8.59 26.91
CA LEU A 227 -8.85 -8.33 27.68
C LEU A 227 -8.90 -6.96 28.38
N LEU A 228 -9.36 -5.91 27.68
CA LEU A 228 -9.51 -4.59 28.28
C LEU A 228 -10.57 -4.56 29.40
N GLN A 229 -11.69 -5.28 29.22
CA GLN A 229 -12.71 -5.41 30.27
C GLN A 229 -12.18 -6.15 31.50
N SER A 230 -11.38 -7.18 31.28
CA SER A 230 -10.69 -7.91 32.36
C SER A 230 -9.71 -6.99 33.09
N ALA A 231 -8.90 -6.22 32.36
CA ALA A 231 -7.99 -5.23 32.91
C ALA A 231 -8.73 -4.20 33.79
N LEU A 232 -9.81 -3.62 33.27
CA LEU A 232 -10.65 -2.65 34.00
C LEU A 232 -11.19 -3.26 35.29
N THR A 233 -11.66 -4.51 35.24
CA THR A 233 -12.18 -5.22 36.41
C THR A 233 -11.11 -5.44 37.48
N HIS A 234 -9.89 -5.81 37.08
CA HIS A 234 -8.76 -5.96 38.01
C HIS A 234 -8.36 -4.62 38.63
N PHE A 235 -8.26 -3.56 37.83
CA PHE A 235 -7.93 -2.22 38.32
C PHE A 235 -8.97 -1.65 39.29
N GLN A 236 -10.26 -1.85 39.03
CA GLN A 236 -11.35 -1.46 39.94
C GLN A 236 -11.29 -2.19 41.29
N LYS A 237 -10.73 -3.41 41.31
CA LYS A 237 -10.49 -4.18 42.55
C LYS A 237 -9.18 -3.79 43.25
N GLY A 238 -8.41 -2.85 42.70
CA GLY A 238 -7.09 -2.46 43.19
C GLY A 238 -5.98 -3.47 42.86
N ASP A 239 -6.25 -4.46 42.00
CA ASP A 239 -5.31 -5.50 41.59
C ASP A 239 -4.49 -5.02 40.39
N ALA A 240 -3.48 -4.20 40.69
CA ALA A 240 -2.60 -3.61 39.68
C ALA A 240 -1.88 -4.68 38.84
N VAL A 241 -1.47 -5.80 39.47
CA VAL A 241 -0.63 -6.80 38.81
C VAL A 241 -1.39 -7.50 37.69
N ASN A 242 -2.58 -8.03 37.98
CA ASN A 242 -3.38 -8.72 36.96
C ASN A 242 -4.00 -7.73 35.96
N GLY A 243 -4.33 -6.51 36.40
CA GLY A 243 -4.81 -5.46 35.49
C GLY A 243 -3.75 -5.06 34.46
N SER A 244 -2.51 -4.85 34.90
CA SER A 244 -1.39 -4.59 34.01
C SER A 244 -1.08 -5.80 33.11
N ALA A 245 -1.23 -7.03 33.60
CA ALA A 245 -1.05 -8.24 32.79
C ALA A 245 -2.07 -8.34 31.64
N SER A 246 -3.36 -8.10 31.90
CA SER A 246 -4.39 -8.06 30.85
C SER A 246 -4.17 -6.94 29.84
N MET A 247 -3.74 -5.75 30.29
CA MET A 247 -3.34 -4.67 29.37
C MET A 247 -2.15 -5.04 28.50
N ARG A 248 -1.17 -5.76 29.06
CA ARG A 248 0.02 -6.22 28.33
C ARG A 248 -0.33 -7.22 27.24
N GLU A 249 -1.23 -8.15 27.55
CA GLU A 249 -1.74 -9.12 26.58
C GLU A 249 -2.49 -8.41 25.45
N PHE A 250 -3.35 -7.44 25.78
CA PHE A 250 -4.02 -6.60 24.78
C PHE A 250 -3.02 -5.89 23.85
N ILE A 251 -2.01 -5.21 24.40
CA ILE A 251 -0.98 -4.49 23.62
C ILE A 251 -0.22 -5.45 22.68
N THR A 252 -0.07 -6.72 23.08
CA THR A 252 0.65 -7.72 22.27
C THR A 252 -0.18 -8.18 21.07
N ILE A 253 -1.47 -8.40 21.26
CA ILE A 253 -2.36 -8.83 20.17
C ILE A 253 -2.86 -7.65 19.33
N TRP A 254 -2.70 -6.43 19.81
CA TRP A 254 -3.18 -5.21 19.15
C TRP A 254 -2.74 -5.10 17.68
N PRO A 255 -1.47 -5.35 17.28
CA PRO A 255 -1.06 -5.29 15.87
C PRO A 255 -1.81 -6.26 14.93
N ILE A 256 -2.45 -7.30 15.48
CA ILE A 256 -3.26 -8.25 14.70
C ILE A 256 -4.65 -7.68 14.43
N ILE A 257 -5.24 -7.03 15.44
CA ILE A 257 -6.65 -6.59 15.43
C ILE A 257 -6.80 -5.10 15.11
N GLU A 258 -5.72 -4.32 15.17
CA GLU A 258 -5.71 -2.87 14.93
C GLU A 258 -6.20 -2.49 13.54
N GLY A 259 -6.06 -3.39 12.55
CA GLY A 259 -6.50 -3.17 11.19
C GLY A 259 -7.99 -2.87 11.13
N ASP A 260 -8.78 -3.49 12.02
CA ASP A 260 -10.22 -3.27 12.12
C ASP A 260 -10.59 -1.93 12.76
N VAL A 261 -9.74 -1.43 13.65
CA VAL A 261 -9.94 -0.16 14.37
C VAL A 261 -9.41 1.02 13.58
N SER A 262 -8.15 0.97 13.14
CA SER A 262 -7.43 2.03 12.41
C SER A 262 -8.17 2.55 11.19
N THR A 263 -9.04 1.73 10.62
CA THR A 263 -9.73 2.03 9.38
C THR A 263 -11.19 2.43 9.55
N ARG A 264 -11.81 2.09 10.68
CA ARG A 264 -13.19 2.49 11.02
C ARG A 264 -13.21 3.69 11.94
N ASN A 265 -12.28 3.73 12.90
CA ASN A 265 -12.14 4.81 13.85
C ASN A 265 -10.64 5.14 14.07
N PRO A 266 -10.02 5.87 13.12
CA PRO A 266 -8.61 6.28 13.21
C PRO A 266 -8.28 7.05 14.50
N SER A 267 -9.24 7.86 14.99
CA SER A 267 -9.13 8.61 16.24
C SER A 267 -9.02 7.67 17.45
N LEU A 268 -9.89 6.65 17.51
CA LEU A 268 -9.85 5.67 18.59
C LEU A 268 -8.59 4.80 18.52
N TYR A 269 -8.15 4.40 17.31
CA TYR A 269 -6.88 3.71 17.12
C TYR A 269 -5.72 4.52 17.70
N THR A 270 -5.60 5.79 17.32
CA THR A 270 -4.55 6.69 17.83
C THR A 270 -4.60 6.82 19.35
N ARG A 271 -5.81 6.96 19.91
CA ARG A 271 -5.97 7.04 21.36
C ARG A 271 -5.47 5.79 22.04
N ILE A 272 -5.83 4.61 21.55
CA ILE A 272 -5.40 3.32 22.11
C ILE A 272 -3.88 3.21 22.11
N GLU A 273 -3.23 3.51 20.97
CA GLU A 273 -1.76 3.53 20.85
C GLU A 273 -1.11 4.42 21.91
N SER A 274 -1.69 5.60 22.15
CA SER A 274 -1.12 6.58 23.07
C SER A 274 -1.47 6.34 24.55
N GLU A 275 -2.66 5.82 24.84
CA GLU A 275 -3.22 5.76 26.19
C GLU A 275 -3.05 4.37 26.82
N ALA A 276 -3.01 3.28 26.03
CA ALA A 276 -2.91 1.91 26.56
C ALA A 276 -1.64 1.67 27.41
N PRO A 277 -0.44 2.15 27.03
CA PRO A 277 0.75 2.00 27.88
C PRO A 277 0.65 2.78 29.19
N ILE A 278 0.01 3.97 29.15
CA ILE A 278 -0.19 4.81 30.34
C ILE A 278 -1.17 4.13 31.31
N ILE A 279 -2.29 3.62 30.78
CA ILE A 279 -3.30 2.89 31.54
C ILE A 279 -2.71 1.61 32.15
N MET A 280 -1.85 0.89 31.43
CA MET A 280 -1.20 -0.30 31.97
C MET A 280 -0.42 -0.01 33.26
N VAL A 281 0.24 1.15 33.36
CA VAL A 281 1.04 1.53 34.54
C VAL A 281 0.18 2.22 35.61
N LYS A 282 -0.78 3.05 35.20
CA LYS A 282 -1.58 3.90 36.10
C LYS A 282 -3.01 3.44 36.28
N GLY A 283 -3.34 2.21 35.87
CA GLY A 283 -4.71 1.72 35.78
C GLY A 283 -5.51 1.76 37.08
N VAL A 284 -4.85 1.77 38.24
CA VAL A 284 -5.52 1.92 39.55
C VAL A 284 -6.05 3.35 39.79
N GLU A 285 -5.49 4.35 39.11
CA GLU A 285 -5.95 5.75 39.19
C GLU A 285 -7.31 5.90 38.50
N GLN A 286 -8.22 6.65 39.11
CA GLN A 286 -9.60 6.81 38.62
C GLN A 286 -9.66 7.41 37.20
N GLU A 287 -8.78 8.37 36.88
CA GLU A 287 -8.67 8.95 35.53
C GLU A 287 -8.30 7.90 34.47
N SER A 288 -7.41 6.96 34.80
CA SER A 288 -7.01 5.87 33.90
C SER A 288 -8.14 4.84 33.72
N GLN A 289 -8.96 4.60 34.75
CA GLN A 289 -10.13 3.72 34.67
C GLN A 289 -11.24 4.32 33.81
N GLU A 290 -11.51 5.62 33.96
CA GLU A 290 -12.47 6.34 33.13
C GLU A 290 -12.03 6.32 31.66
N THR A 291 -10.76 6.61 31.41
CA THR A 291 -10.16 6.54 30.07
C THR A 291 -10.26 5.13 29.48
N LEU A 292 -9.90 4.09 30.24
CA LEU A 292 -10.02 2.69 29.82
C LEU A 292 -11.47 2.31 29.49
N SER A 293 -12.43 2.77 30.29
CA SER A 293 -13.87 2.55 30.03
C SER A 293 -14.32 3.21 28.73
N GLU A 294 -13.85 4.42 28.42
CA GLU A 294 -14.14 5.09 27.15
C GLU A 294 -13.57 4.32 25.95
N LEU A 295 -12.34 3.81 26.07
CA LEU A 295 -11.70 3.03 25.01
C LEU A 295 -12.47 1.72 24.75
N ILE A 296 -12.86 1.00 25.81
CA ILE A 296 -13.68 -0.22 25.71
C ILE A 296 -15.01 0.09 25.01
N GLN A 297 -15.70 1.16 25.42
CA GLN A 297 -16.97 1.54 24.81
C GLN A 297 -16.79 1.91 23.33
N GLY A 298 -15.74 2.68 23.01
CA GLY A 298 -15.39 3.04 21.66
C GLY A 298 -15.13 1.81 20.78
N LEU A 299 -14.36 0.85 21.27
CA LEU A 299 -14.01 -0.38 20.56
C LEU A 299 -15.23 -1.29 20.38
N SER A 300 -16.05 -1.43 21.43
CA SER A 300 -17.28 -2.24 21.40
C SER A 300 -18.34 -1.65 20.47
N ALA A 301 -18.31 -0.34 20.22
CA ALA A 301 -19.20 0.34 19.30
C ALA A 301 -18.74 0.28 17.83
N ILE A 302 -17.53 -0.25 17.56
CA ILE A 302 -17.06 -0.45 16.19
C ILE A 302 -17.86 -1.58 15.57
N ASP A 303 -18.69 -1.22 14.60
CA ASP A 303 -19.34 -2.20 13.74
C ASP A 303 -18.32 -2.75 12.73
N ILE A 304 -17.70 -3.88 13.07
CA ILE A 304 -16.79 -4.61 12.19
C ILE A 304 -17.49 -5.17 10.93
N THR A 305 -18.82 -5.15 10.87
CA THR A 305 -19.60 -5.57 9.70
C THR A 305 -19.98 -4.42 8.76
N ALA A 306 -19.70 -3.16 9.13
CA ALA A 306 -19.96 -2.01 8.28
C ALA A 306 -19.10 -2.04 7.01
N MET A 307 -19.70 -2.45 5.90
CA MET A 307 -19.09 -2.44 4.57
C MET A 307 -19.23 -1.05 3.95
N TYR A 308 -18.25 -0.64 3.15
CA TYR A 308 -18.44 0.52 2.28
C TYR A 308 -19.55 0.24 1.28
N HIS A 309 -20.30 1.27 0.93
CA HIS A 309 -21.37 1.16 -0.05
C HIS A 309 -21.03 1.92 -1.32
N PHE A 310 -21.85 1.74 -2.35
CA PHE A 310 -21.65 2.41 -3.64
C PHE A 310 -21.49 3.94 -3.55
N GLY A 311 -22.08 4.57 -2.53
CA GLY A 311 -21.98 6.00 -2.29
C GLY A 311 -20.56 6.44 -1.96
N ASP A 312 -19.85 5.69 -1.13
CA ASP A 312 -18.48 5.98 -0.72
C ASP A 312 -17.53 5.88 -1.92
N ALA A 313 -17.69 4.80 -2.69
CA ALA A 313 -16.97 4.59 -3.94
C ALA A 313 -17.23 5.72 -4.95
N ALA A 314 -18.48 6.14 -5.10
CA ALA A 314 -18.85 7.20 -6.02
C ALA A 314 -18.26 8.55 -5.60
N LEU A 315 -18.30 8.90 -4.31
CA LEU A 315 -17.80 10.18 -3.81
C LEU A 315 -16.29 10.37 -4.03
N ILE A 316 -15.50 9.30 -3.88
CA ILE A 316 -14.06 9.32 -4.16
C ILE A 316 -13.82 9.67 -5.63
N LEU A 317 -14.36 8.87 -6.56
CA LEU A 317 -14.14 9.10 -8.00
C LEU A 317 -14.73 10.42 -8.49
N LEU A 318 -15.84 10.87 -7.91
CA LEU A 318 -16.39 12.19 -8.21
C LEU A 318 -15.42 13.29 -7.84
N ARG A 319 -14.84 13.26 -6.63
CA ARG A 319 -13.90 14.28 -6.15
C ARG A 319 -12.73 14.43 -7.12
N GLU A 320 -11.97 13.37 -7.32
CA GLU A 320 -10.75 13.41 -8.14
C GLU A 320 -11.08 13.59 -9.63
N GLY A 321 -12.18 12.98 -10.08
CA GLY A 321 -12.69 13.12 -11.44
C GLY A 321 -13.08 14.57 -11.76
N PHE A 322 -13.68 15.31 -10.82
CA PHE A 322 -13.99 16.73 -11.02
C PHE A 322 -12.72 17.58 -11.10
N GLU A 323 -11.69 17.30 -10.29
CA GLU A 323 -10.40 18.00 -10.35
C GLU A 323 -9.74 17.82 -11.73
N ALA A 324 -9.64 16.58 -12.20
CA ALA A 324 -9.10 16.26 -13.52
C ALA A 324 -9.89 16.97 -14.63
N LEU A 325 -11.22 16.89 -14.56
CA LEU A 325 -12.13 17.45 -15.55
C LEU A 325 -12.03 18.98 -15.59
N LEU A 326 -11.85 19.65 -14.45
CA LEU A 326 -11.64 21.10 -14.38
C LEU A 326 -10.34 21.53 -15.04
N ILE A 327 -9.23 20.81 -14.81
CA ILE A 327 -7.94 21.12 -15.43
C ILE A 327 -8.01 20.93 -16.94
N VAL A 328 -8.53 19.79 -17.40
CA VAL A 328 -8.71 19.50 -18.84
C VAL A 328 -9.63 20.53 -19.48
N PHE A 329 -10.73 20.89 -18.82
CA PHE A 329 -11.63 21.93 -19.31
C PHE A 329 -10.96 23.29 -19.41
N ALA A 330 -10.14 23.67 -18.42
CA ALA A 330 -9.39 24.92 -18.44
C ALA A 330 -8.41 24.97 -19.64
N LEU A 331 -7.71 23.87 -19.93
CA LEU A 331 -6.84 23.75 -21.10
C LEU A 331 -7.62 23.86 -22.42
N ILE A 332 -8.75 23.15 -22.54
CA ILE A 332 -9.62 23.20 -23.73
C ILE A 332 -10.16 24.61 -23.94
N SER A 333 -10.64 25.26 -22.88
CA SER A 333 -11.18 26.62 -22.93
C SER A 333 -10.11 27.61 -23.39
N SER A 334 -8.89 27.49 -22.85
CA SER A 334 -7.74 28.33 -23.21
C SER A 334 -7.36 28.21 -24.69
N ILE A 335 -7.36 26.97 -25.22
CA ILE A 335 -7.05 26.71 -26.64
C ILE A 335 -8.17 27.15 -27.57
N LYS A 336 -9.44 27.00 -27.16
CA LYS A 336 -10.59 27.52 -27.90
C LYS A 336 -10.59 29.05 -27.93
N ALA A 337 -10.29 29.72 -26.81
CA ALA A 337 -10.14 31.16 -26.74
C ALA A 337 -9.01 31.66 -27.64
N ALA A 338 -7.91 30.91 -27.72
CA ALA A 338 -6.79 31.18 -28.61
C ALA A 338 -7.05 30.93 -30.10
N LYS A 339 -8.24 30.42 -30.47
CA LYS A 339 -8.59 29.98 -31.84
C LYS A 339 -7.63 28.92 -32.44
N GLN A 340 -6.78 28.30 -31.62
CA GLN A 340 -5.77 27.32 -32.05
C GLN A 340 -6.30 25.88 -31.96
N ARG A 341 -7.34 25.55 -32.74
CA ARG A 341 -8.02 24.24 -32.65
C ARG A 341 -7.11 23.02 -32.85
N LYS A 342 -5.94 23.18 -33.47
CA LYS A 342 -4.91 22.15 -33.64
C LYS A 342 -4.35 21.60 -32.30
N GLY A 343 -4.48 22.32 -31.20
CA GLY A 343 -4.06 21.87 -29.87
C GLY A 343 -5.06 20.96 -29.15
N LEU A 344 -6.32 20.86 -29.62
CA LEU A 344 -7.35 20.06 -28.96
C LEU A 344 -7.05 18.55 -28.93
N PRO A 345 -6.60 17.91 -30.03
CA PRO A 345 -6.27 16.48 -30.01
C PRO A 345 -5.16 16.13 -29.02
N TRP A 346 -4.20 17.03 -28.80
CA TRP A 346 -3.12 16.83 -27.82
C TRP A 346 -3.65 16.82 -26.38
N ILE A 347 -4.61 17.68 -26.05
CA ILE A 347 -5.24 17.69 -24.72
C ILE A 347 -6.04 16.41 -24.48
N TYR A 348 -6.87 16.01 -25.45
CA TYR A 348 -7.64 14.76 -25.36
C TYR A 348 -6.72 13.53 -25.30
N GLY A 349 -5.69 13.49 -26.14
CA GLY A 349 -4.69 12.42 -26.14
C GLY A 349 -3.97 12.32 -24.80
N GLY A 350 -3.58 13.44 -24.21
CA GLY A 350 -2.96 13.46 -22.89
C GLY A 350 -3.88 12.89 -21.81
N ALA A 351 -5.14 13.32 -21.79
CA ALA A 351 -6.13 12.84 -20.83
C ALA A 351 -6.37 11.32 -20.96
N VAL A 352 -6.54 10.81 -22.19
CA VAL A 352 -6.76 9.37 -22.44
C VAL A 352 -5.54 8.55 -22.03
N VAL A 353 -4.34 8.97 -22.42
CA VAL A 353 -3.11 8.26 -22.03
C VAL A 353 -2.91 8.30 -20.51
N GLY A 354 -3.22 9.41 -19.85
CA GLY A 354 -3.14 9.53 -18.40
C GLY A 354 -4.10 8.58 -17.68
N LEU A 355 -5.33 8.46 -18.18
CA LEU A 355 -6.32 7.52 -17.66
C LEU A 355 -5.86 6.06 -17.84
N LEU A 356 -5.42 5.69 -19.04
CA LEU A 356 -4.94 4.34 -19.32
C LEU A 356 -3.74 3.97 -18.44
N LEU A 357 -2.76 4.87 -18.31
CA LEU A 357 -1.58 4.62 -17.50
C LEU A 357 -1.91 4.52 -16.00
N SER A 358 -2.93 5.25 -15.54
CA SER A 358 -3.44 5.09 -14.17
C SER A 358 -3.97 3.67 -13.97
N ILE A 359 -4.83 3.17 -14.86
CA ILE A 359 -5.37 1.80 -14.78
C ILE A 359 -4.26 0.75 -14.79
N VAL A 360 -3.27 0.90 -15.68
CA VAL A 360 -2.09 0.01 -15.72
C VAL A 360 -1.33 0.05 -14.39
N THR A 361 -1.16 1.24 -13.81
CA THR A 361 -0.51 1.40 -12.50
C THR A 361 -1.31 0.69 -11.39
N ALA A 362 -2.65 0.75 -11.42
CA ALA A 362 -3.50 0.02 -10.48
C ALA A 362 -3.26 -1.50 -10.54
N ILE A 363 -3.25 -2.06 -11.76
CA ILE A 363 -3.04 -3.49 -12.00
C ILE A 363 -1.63 -3.90 -11.54
N LEU A 364 -0.62 -3.10 -11.86
CA LEU A 364 0.76 -3.36 -11.43
C LEU A 364 0.89 -3.29 -9.91
N LEU A 365 0.27 -2.31 -9.25
CA LEU A 365 0.28 -2.22 -7.78
C LEU A 365 -0.38 -3.44 -7.13
N GLN A 366 -1.50 -3.92 -7.68
CA GLN A 366 -2.17 -5.13 -7.19
C GLN A 366 -1.31 -6.39 -7.40
N ALA A 367 -0.64 -6.52 -8.55
CA ALA A 367 0.17 -7.67 -8.90
C ALA A 367 1.52 -7.73 -8.14
N LEU A 368 2.15 -6.57 -7.91
CA LEU A 368 3.49 -6.48 -7.32
C LEU A 368 3.47 -6.44 -5.79
N PHE A 369 2.32 -6.16 -5.17
CA PHE A 369 2.24 -6.00 -3.72
C PHE A 369 1.03 -6.69 -3.06
N PRO A 370 0.89 -8.03 -3.17
CA PRO A 370 -0.08 -8.78 -2.35
C PRO A 370 0.24 -8.78 -0.84
N VAL A 371 1.42 -8.25 -0.45
CA VAL A 371 2.00 -8.29 0.92
C VAL A 371 1.82 -6.97 1.69
N MET A 372 1.01 -6.01 1.22
CA MET A 372 0.80 -4.71 1.91
C MET A 372 0.03 -4.81 3.25
N THR A 373 -0.17 -6.01 3.80
CA THR A 373 -1.02 -6.27 4.97
C THR A 373 -0.29 -6.49 6.29
N SER A 374 1.04 -6.65 6.30
CA SER A 374 1.79 -6.69 7.57
C SER A 374 1.90 -5.26 8.15
N GLY A 375 1.36 -5.02 9.35
CA GLY A 375 1.18 -3.69 9.96
C GLY A 375 2.38 -2.74 9.80
N ALA A 376 3.58 -3.17 10.21
CA ALA A 376 4.77 -2.32 10.12
C ALA A 376 5.15 -1.90 8.68
N ASN A 377 5.04 -2.78 7.67
CA ASN A 377 5.38 -2.41 6.29
C ASN A 377 4.34 -1.45 5.69
N ARG A 378 3.08 -1.59 6.09
CA ARG A 378 2.00 -0.69 5.69
C ARG A 378 2.21 0.71 6.26
N GLU A 379 2.53 0.81 7.53
CA GLU A 379 2.79 2.10 8.21
C GLU A 379 4.03 2.82 7.64
N ILE A 380 5.11 2.08 7.34
CA ILE A 380 6.31 2.66 6.71
C ILE A 380 5.94 3.25 5.34
N LEU A 381 5.19 2.50 4.53
CA LEU A 381 4.74 2.97 3.23
C LEU A 381 3.81 4.16 3.34
N GLU A 382 2.84 4.14 4.26
CA GLU A 382 1.93 5.24 4.52
C GLU A 382 2.67 6.52 4.94
N GLY A 383 3.69 6.37 5.79
CA GLY A 383 4.56 7.46 6.21
C GLY A 383 5.35 8.08 5.04
N PHE A 384 6.11 7.27 4.29
CA PHE A 384 6.94 7.78 3.18
C PHE A 384 6.11 8.30 2.01
N VAL A 385 5.10 7.53 1.57
CA VAL A 385 4.23 7.91 0.44
C VAL A 385 3.42 9.15 0.80
N GLY A 386 2.90 9.24 2.02
CA GLY A 386 2.14 10.39 2.46
C GLY A 386 2.97 11.67 2.56
N ILE A 387 4.23 11.62 3.01
CA ILE A 387 5.13 12.80 2.96
C ILE A 387 5.39 13.25 1.52
N ILE A 388 5.61 12.31 0.60
CA ILE A 388 5.79 12.61 -0.83
C ILE A 388 4.51 13.28 -1.38
N ALA A 389 3.33 12.76 -1.03
CA ALA A 389 2.05 13.31 -1.42
C ALA A 389 1.87 14.76 -0.90
N VAL A 390 2.23 15.03 0.37
CA VAL A 390 2.17 16.39 0.95
C VAL A 390 3.05 17.37 0.18
N ILE A 391 4.27 16.96 -0.19
CA ILE A 391 5.17 17.80 -0.98
C ILE A 391 4.52 18.14 -2.33
N MET A 392 3.93 17.14 -3.00
CA MET A 392 3.22 17.34 -4.26
C MET A 392 2.00 18.26 -4.10
N MET A 393 1.15 18.01 -3.09
CA MET A 393 -0.01 18.84 -2.77
C MET A 393 0.39 20.29 -2.49
N LEU A 394 1.51 20.51 -1.78
CA LEU A 394 2.04 21.86 -1.54
C LEU A 394 2.42 22.54 -2.84
N PHE A 395 3.16 21.86 -3.74
CA PHE A 395 3.52 22.42 -5.05
C PHE A 395 2.29 22.78 -5.87
N VAL A 396 1.28 21.92 -5.88
CA VAL A 396 0.04 22.07 -6.63
C VAL A 396 -0.82 23.19 -6.05
N GLY A 397 -0.98 23.22 -4.72
CA GLY A 397 -1.69 24.27 -4.01
C GLY A 397 -1.06 25.64 -4.27
N ILE A 398 0.27 25.74 -4.22
CA ILE A 398 1.00 26.98 -4.53
C ILE A 398 0.77 27.41 -5.98
N TRP A 399 0.80 26.46 -6.92
CA TRP A 399 0.54 26.73 -8.33
C TRP A 399 -0.90 27.22 -8.57
N LEU A 400 -1.87 26.55 -7.96
CA LEU A 400 -3.29 26.85 -8.09
C LEU A 400 -3.65 28.20 -7.45
N HIS A 401 -3.09 28.47 -6.26
CA HIS A 401 -3.23 29.74 -5.56
C HIS A 401 -2.69 30.89 -6.40
N GLY A 402 -1.54 30.68 -7.07
CA GLY A 402 -0.95 31.65 -8.00
C GLY A 402 -1.78 31.93 -9.26
N LYS A 403 -2.79 31.10 -9.55
CA LYS A 403 -3.75 31.25 -10.66
C LYS A 403 -5.15 31.66 -10.23
N SER A 404 -5.37 31.86 -8.93
CA SER A 404 -6.67 32.29 -8.37
C SER A 404 -7.01 33.77 -8.65
N ASN A 405 -6.06 34.56 -9.18
CA ASN A 405 -6.29 35.95 -9.58
C ASN A 405 -6.56 36.09 -11.10
N VAL A 406 -7.60 36.84 -11.45
CA VAL A 406 -8.08 37.09 -12.82
C VAL A 406 -6.99 37.69 -13.72
N THR A 407 -6.21 38.65 -13.22
CA THR A 407 -5.13 39.30 -13.98
C THR A 407 -3.98 38.34 -14.27
N LYS A 408 -3.55 37.55 -13.29
CA LYS A 408 -2.50 36.52 -13.44
C LYS A 408 -2.93 35.35 -14.32
N TRP A 409 -4.21 34.98 -14.26
CA TRP A 409 -4.80 33.99 -15.16
C TRP A 409 -4.76 34.50 -16.61
N ASN A 410 -5.26 35.70 -16.86
CA ASN A 410 -5.29 36.29 -18.21
C ASN A 410 -3.87 36.52 -18.77
N ALA A 411 -2.93 37.03 -17.97
CA ALA A 411 -1.54 37.23 -18.39
C ALA A 411 -0.79 35.93 -18.68
N TYR A 412 -1.06 34.86 -17.91
CA TYR A 412 -0.55 33.53 -18.21
C TYR A 412 -1.12 32.99 -19.52
N MET A 413 -2.41 33.20 -19.75
CA MET A 413 -3.06 32.81 -21.00
C MET A 413 -2.47 33.55 -22.20
N ASP A 414 -2.25 34.85 -22.10
CA ASP A 414 -1.60 35.63 -23.16
C ASP A 414 -0.16 35.17 -23.44
N LYS A 415 0.60 34.81 -22.39
CA LYS A 415 1.97 34.31 -22.54
C LYS A 415 2.02 32.92 -23.18
N GLN A 416 1.12 32.02 -22.78
CA GLN A 416 1.00 30.69 -23.38
C GLN A 416 0.51 30.79 -24.83
N MET A 417 -0.41 31.72 -25.10
CA MET A 417 -0.89 32.01 -26.46
C MET A 417 0.23 32.52 -27.37
N LYS A 418 1.11 33.40 -26.88
CA LYS A 418 2.31 33.84 -27.62
C LYS A 418 3.32 32.71 -27.85
N MET A 419 3.58 31.85 -26.87
CA MET A 419 4.51 30.72 -27.02
C MET A 419 3.96 29.61 -27.94
N ALA A 420 2.66 29.30 -27.86
CA ALA A 420 2.01 28.31 -28.71
C ALA A 420 1.98 28.74 -30.19
N THR A 421 1.85 30.04 -30.44
CA THR A 421 1.86 30.59 -31.82
C THR A 421 3.27 30.64 -32.41
N SER A 422 4.32 30.70 -31.58
CA SER A 422 5.73 30.79 -32.02
C SER A 422 6.43 29.45 -32.24
N THR A 423 5.98 28.35 -31.62
CA THR A 423 6.75 27.09 -31.57
C THR A 423 6.08 25.92 -32.29
N GLY A 424 4.77 25.98 -32.58
CA GLY A 424 4.02 24.90 -33.26
C GLY A 424 3.93 23.55 -32.51
N ASN A 425 4.60 23.41 -31.36
CA ASN A 425 4.68 22.17 -30.61
C ASN A 425 3.65 22.14 -29.46
N PHE A 426 2.50 21.51 -29.70
CA PHE A 426 1.42 21.34 -28.72
C PHE A 426 1.66 20.19 -27.73
N PHE A 427 2.83 19.53 -27.77
CA PHE A 427 3.20 18.46 -26.84
C PHE A 427 3.12 18.89 -25.37
N SER A 428 3.39 20.16 -25.05
CA SER A 428 3.23 20.65 -23.68
C SER A 428 1.79 20.58 -23.17
N LEU A 429 0.80 20.72 -24.05
CA LEU A 429 -0.62 20.58 -23.68
C LEU A 429 -0.99 19.11 -23.43
N PHE A 430 -0.42 18.21 -24.22
CA PHE A 430 -0.52 16.77 -23.97
C PHE A 430 0.06 16.43 -22.62
N LEU A 431 1.31 16.83 -22.34
CA LEU A 431 1.97 16.51 -21.09
C LEU A 431 1.22 17.10 -19.87
N LEU A 432 0.71 18.32 -19.98
CA LEU A 432 -0.08 18.95 -18.91
C LEU A 432 -1.41 18.21 -18.66
N SER A 433 -2.11 17.82 -19.72
CA SER A 433 -3.36 17.05 -19.61
C SER A 433 -3.10 15.64 -19.06
N PHE A 434 -2.05 14.98 -19.56
CA PHE A 434 -1.57 13.68 -19.11
C PHE A 434 -1.23 13.68 -17.63
N LEU A 435 -0.35 14.58 -17.16
CA LEU A 435 0.09 14.62 -15.77
C LEU A 435 -1.07 14.93 -14.82
N ALA A 436 -2.00 15.80 -15.23
CA ALA A 436 -3.18 16.10 -14.44
C ALA A 436 -4.05 14.85 -14.24
N VAL A 437 -4.47 14.20 -15.33
CA VAL A 437 -5.34 13.02 -15.25
C VAL A 437 -4.62 11.83 -14.60
N PHE A 438 -3.34 11.62 -14.90
CA PHE A 438 -2.54 10.54 -14.29
C PHE A 438 -2.40 10.72 -12.78
N ARG A 439 -2.19 11.95 -12.29
CA ARG A 439 -2.12 12.24 -10.85
C ARG A 439 -3.45 11.93 -10.16
N GLU A 440 -4.55 12.49 -10.65
CA GLU A 440 -5.88 12.25 -10.05
C GLU A 440 -6.24 10.75 -10.11
N GLY A 441 -5.86 10.07 -11.19
CA GLY A 441 -6.00 8.63 -11.33
C GLY A 441 -5.20 7.86 -10.29
N ALA A 442 -3.93 8.21 -10.07
CA ALA A 442 -3.08 7.59 -9.05
C ALA A 442 -3.64 7.78 -7.62
N GLU A 443 -4.13 8.98 -7.28
CA GLU A 443 -4.76 9.24 -5.99
C GLU A 443 -6.05 8.42 -5.82
N THR A 444 -6.91 8.40 -6.86
CA THR A 444 -8.13 7.56 -6.87
C THR A 444 -7.81 6.08 -6.63
N ILE A 445 -6.76 5.56 -7.26
CA ILE A 445 -6.34 4.17 -7.13
C ILE A 445 -5.87 3.88 -5.71
N LEU A 446 -5.11 4.77 -5.08
CA LEU A 446 -4.67 4.59 -3.69
C LEU A 446 -5.87 4.58 -2.73
N PHE A 447 -6.85 5.47 -2.92
CA PHE A 447 -8.07 5.45 -2.13
C PHE A 447 -8.89 4.16 -2.33
N TYR A 448 -9.02 3.70 -3.58
CA TYR A 448 -9.71 2.44 -3.88
C TYR A 448 -8.95 1.22 -3.39
N ALA A 449 -7.61 1.21 -3.41
CA ALA A 449 -6.82 0.13 -2.85
C ALA A 449 -7.09 -0.06 -1.35
N GLY A 450 -7.25 1.03 -0.60
CA GLY A 450 -7.64 0.98 0.82
C GLY A 450 -9.09 0.55 1.07
N MET A 451 -9.99 0.85 0.13
CA MET A 451 -11.43 0.54 0.24
C MET A 451 -11.79 -0.86 -0.26
N MET A 452 -11.06 -1.38 -1.25
CA MET A 452 -11.37 -2.61 -2.00
C MET A 452 -11.57 -3.86 -1.11
N PRO A 453 -10.78 -4.09 -0.05
CA PRO A 453 -10.99 -5.26 0.83
C PRO A 453 -12.32 -5.21 1.61
N ARG A 454 -13.04 -4.08 1.59
CA ARG A 454 -14.17 -3.78 2.48
C ARG A 454 -15.40 -3.24 1.77
N ILE A 455 -15.45 -3.38 0.45
CA ILE A 455 -16.61 -3.08 -0.38
C ILE A 455 -16.95 -4.31 -1.21
N GLU A 456 -18.23 -4.66 -1.30
CA GLU A 456 -18.63 -5.70 -2.25
C GLU A 456 -18.33 -5.27 -3.68
N TRP A 457 -17.88 -6.20 -4.52
CA TRP A 457 -17.54 -5.93 -5.91
C TRP A 457 -18.67 -5.24 -6.68
N ASN A 458 -19.93 -5.63 -6.43
CA ASN A 458 -21.11 -5.04 -7.04
C ASN A 458 -21.34 -3.59 -6.59
N GLN A 459 -21.12 -3.28 -5.31
CA GLN A 459 -21.24 -1.94 -4.74
C GLN A 459 -20.16 -1.01 -5.31
N LEU A 460 -18.93 -1.51 -5.44
CA LEU A 460 -17.81 -0.78 -6.04
C LEU A 460 -18.09 -0.43 -7.50
N LEU A 461 -18.47 -1.42 -8.32
CA LEU A 461 -18.79 -1.21 -9.74
C LEU A 461 -19.98 -0.26 -9.93
N LEU A 462 -21.01 -0.35 -9.08
CA LEU A 462 -22.16 0.54 -9.13
C LEU A 462 -21.77 1.97 -8.77
N GLY A 463 -20.93 2.15 -7.75
CA GLY A 463 -20.39 3.47 -7.36
C GLY A 463 -19.56 4.11 -8.47
N ILE A 464 -18.64 3.35 -9.08
CA ILE A 464 -17.84 3.79 -10.24
C ILE A 464 -18.77 4.16 -11.41
N GLY A 465 -19.74 3.30 -11.74
CA GLY A 465 -20.68 3.55 -12.83
C GLY A 465 -21.49 4.83 -12.65
N ILE A 466 -22.00 5.08 -11.44
CA ILE A 466 -22.73 6.32 -11.11
C ILE A 466 -21.82 7.54 -11.22
N ALA A 467 -20.61 7.47 -10.67
CA ALA A 467 -19.66 8.58 -10.72
C ALA A 467 -19.25 8.92 -12.17
N VAL A 468 -18.95 7.91 -13.00
CA VAL A 468 -18.64 8.10 -14.42
C VAL A 468 -19.80 8.76 -15.16
N LEU A 469 -21.04 8.34 -14.90
CA LEU A 469 -22.23 8.95 -15.50
C LEU A 469 -22.35 10.44 -15.12
N ILE A 470 -22.18 10.78 -13.84
CA ILE A 470 -22.24 12.15 -13.34
C ILE A 470 -21.10 13.01 -13.92
N LEU A 471 -19.88 12.46 -14.02
CA LEU A 471 -18.74 13.15 -14.63
C LEU A 471 -18.97 13.39 -16.13
N ALA A 472 -19.55 12.43 -16.84
CA ALA A 472 -19.91 12.59 -18.26
C ALA A 472 -20.96 13.69 -18.44
N ILE A 473 -22.02 13.71 -17.62
CA ILE A 473 -23.02 14.79 -17.62
C ILE A 473 -22.35 16.14 -17.33
N SER A 474 -21.45 16.18 -16.35
CA SER A 474 -20.73 17.40 -15.97
C SER A 474 -19.81 17.91 -17.08
N ALA A 475 -19.10 17.02 -17.77
CA ALA A 475 -18.29 17.36 -18.95
C ALA A 475 -19.17 18.01 -20.05
N LEU A 476 -20.34 17.43 -20.33
CA LEU A 476 -21.29 17.98 -21.30
C LEU A 476 -21.81 19.36 -20.85
N LEU A 477 -22.15 19.53 -19.58
CA LEU A 477 -22.58 20.81 -19.02
C LEU A 477 -21.49 21.88 -19.15
N PHE A 478 -20.22 21.54 -18.85
CA PHE A 478 -19.10 22.46 -19.01
C PHE A 478 -18.90 22.94 -20.45
N THR A 479 -19.12 22.07 -21.44
CA THR A 479 -19.05 22.51 -22.86
C THR A 479 -20.13 23.55 -23.20
N LYS A 480 -21.32 23.47 -22.59
CA LYS A 480 -22.41 24.44 -22.78
C LYS A 480 -22.26 25.70 -21.93
N MET A 481 -21.68 25.59 -20.74
CA MET A 481 -21.59 26.63 -19.72
C MET A 481 -20.29 27.45 -19.76
N ALA A 482 -19.41 27.18 -20.74
CA ALA A 482 -18.12 27.83 -20.95
C ALA A 482 -18.14 29.37 -21.00
N ARG A 483 -19.31 30.00 -21.21
CA ARG A 483 -19.48 31.47 -21.21
C ARG A 483 -19.70 32.11 -19.82
N ARG A 484 -19.99 31.34 -18.77
CA ARG A 484 -20.30 31.85 -17.41
C ARG A 484 -19.38 31.35 -16.29
N PHE A 485 -18.53 30.37 -16.57
CA PHE A 485 -17.73 29.70 -15.53
C PHE A 485 -16.46 30.49 -15.20
N VAL A 486 -16.32 30.97 -13.96
CA VAL A 486 -15.14 31.73 -13.53
C VAL A 486 -14.20 30.80 -12.75
N ALA A 487 -13.29 30.15 -13.48
CA ALA A 487 -12.37 29.13 -12.96
C ALA A 487 -11.52 29.63 -11.77
N TYR A 488 -11.20 30.93 -11.74
CA TYR A 488 -10.33 31.53 -10.73
C TYR A 488 -10.92 31.52 -9.30
N LYS A 489 -12.26 31.61 -9.14
CA LYS A 489 -12.91 31.52 -7.81
C LYS A 489 -12.86 30.12 -7.24
N MET A 490 -12.91 29.10 -8.10
CA MET A 490 -12.77 27.70 -7.67
C MET A 490 -11.33 27.39 -7.29
N PHE A 491 -10.34 27.88 -8.04
CA PHE A 491 -8.93 27.72 -7.71
C PHE A 491 -8.59 28.24 -6.31
N PHE A 492 -9.24 29.32 -5.84
CA PHE A 492 -9.08 29.79 -4.48
C PHE A 492 -9.55 28.76 -3.44
N TRP A 493 -10.80 28.29 -3.53
CA TRP A 493 -11.36 27.32 -2.57
C TRP A 493 -10.63 25.98 -2.61
N MET A 494 -10.29 25.50 -3.81
CA MET A 494 -9.52 24.27 -4.01
C MET A 494 -8.12 24.39 -3.39
N SER A 495 -7.44 25.53 -3.53
CA SER A 495 -6.10 25.71 -2.95
C SER A 495 -6.13 25.62 -1.41
N TRP A 496 -7.14 26.22 -0.78
CA TRP A 496 -7.30 26.15 0.68
C TRP A 496 -7.70 24.76 1.16
N MET A 497 -8.52 24.04 0.39
CA MET A 497 -8.85 22.64 0.67
C MET A 497 -7.59 21.75 0.60
N ILE A 498 -6.79 21.89 -0.46
CA ILE A 498 -5.53 21.16 -0.64
C ILE A 498 -4.56 21.46 0.51
N TYR A 499 -4.42 22.73 0.93
CA TYR A 499 -3.57 23.07 2.07
C TYR A 499 -4.06 22.44 3.39
N GLY A 500 -5.38 22.40 3.62
CA GLY A 500 -5.95 21.74 4.80
C GLY A 500 -5.71 20.23 4.80
N LEU A 501 -5.91 19.57 3.66
CA LEU A 501 -5.65 18.14 3.50
C LEU A 501 -4.17 17.80 3.63
N ALA A 502 -3.29 18.58 3.00
CA ALA A 502 -1.85 18.40 3.09
C ALA A 502 -1.33 18.61 4.53
N PHE A 503 -1.89 19.57 5.27
CA PHE A 503 -1.57 19.75 6.69
C PHE A 503 -1.93 18.52 7.52
N LYS A 504 -3.14 17.98 7.32
CA LYS A 504 -3.61 16.77 7.99
C LYS A 504 -2.72 15.57 7.64
N MET A 505 -2.50 15.32 6.35
CA MET A 505 -1.72 14.19 5.86
C MET A 505 -0.27 14.25 6.36
N LEU A 506 0.33 15.44 6.46
CA LEU A 506 1.67 15.59 7.00
C LEU A 506 1.79 15.04 8.43
N GLY A 507 0.82 15.36 9.28
CA GLY A 507 0.84 14.88 10.66
C GLY A 507 0.57 13.39 10.77
N VAL A 508 -0.38 12.85 9.98
CA VAL A 508 -0.68 11.41 9.91
C VAL A 508 0.54 10.62 9.43
N SER A 509 1.20 11.08 8.37
CA SER A 509 2.38 10.40 7.81
C SER A 509 3.58 10.41 8.75
N ILE A 510 3.83 11.52 9.45
CA ILE A 510 4.89 11.58 10.46
C ILE A 510 4.55 10.63 11.62
N HIS A 511 3.29 10.60 12.06
CA HIS A 511 2.85 9.70 13.11
C HIS A 511 3.01 8.23 12.72
N ALA A 512 2.66 7.85 11.49
CA ALA A 512 2.91 6.50 10.97
C ALA A 512 4.41 6.11 11.01
N LEU A 513 5.31 7.05 10.71
CA LEU A 513 6.75 6.82 10.87
C LEU A 513 7.21 6.73 12.34
N GLN A 514 6.47 7.33 13.27
CA GLN A 514 6.73 7.20 14.71
C GLN A 514 6.33 5.82 15.24
N LEU A 515 5.18 5.30 14.79
CA LEU A 515 4.69 3.96 15.15
C LEU A 515 5.66 2.85 14.72
N THR A 516 6.36 3.06 13.60
CA THR A 516 7.36 2.11 13.08
C THR A 516 8.75 2.22 13.73
N ALA A 517 8.91 3.10 14.73
CA ALA A 517 10.19 3.46 15.38
C ALA A 517 11.26 4.03 14.42
N LEU A 518 10.89 4.43 13.20
CA LEU A 518 11.78 5.14 12.29
C LEU A 518 12.00 6.60 12.70
N LEU A 519 10.99 7.20 13.35
CA LEU A 519 11.09 8.50 13.98
C LEU A 519 10.88 8.40 15.50
N PRO A 520 11.66 9.14 16.29
CA PRO A 520 11.40 9.25 17.72
C PRO A 520 10.07 9.99 17.98
N SER A 521 9.45 9.69 19.11
CA SER A 521 8.21 10.31 19.58
C SER A 521 8.45 11.08 20.88
N HIS A 522 8.82 12.36 20.77
CA HIS A 522 8.94 13.23 21.93
C HIS A 522 7.61 13.93 22.21
N TYR A 523 6.83 13.35 23.12
CA TYR A 523 5.50 13.85 23.47
C TYR A 523 5.55 15.20 24.19
N ILE A 524 4.64 16.10 23.81
CA ILE A 524 4.42 17.40 24.43
C ILE A 524 3.42 17.22 25.57
N HIS A 525 3.89 17.34 26.80
CA HIS A 525 3.07 17.18 27.99
C HIS A 525 1.89 18.17 28.01
N GLY A 526 0.68 17.67 28.29
CA GLY A 526 -0.54 18.46 28.46
C GLY A 526 -1.35 18.73 27.18
N LEU A 527 -0.93 18.22 26.02
CA LEU A 527 -1.68 18.32 24.77
C LEU A 527 -2.29 16.97 24.39
N LYS A 528 -3.57 16.99 24.00
CA LYS A 528 -4.27 15.82 23.44
C LYS A 528 -4.08 15.76 21.93
N ALA A 529 -4.03 14.56 21.37
CA ALA A 529 -4.09 14.38 19.93
C ALA A 529 -5.43 14.89 19.38
N ILE A 530 -5.39 15.56 18.23
CA ILE A 530 -6.57 16.05 17.51
C ILE A 530 -6.54 15.44 16.11
N ASP A 531 -7.04 14.20 16.01
CA ASP A 531 -7.02 13.40 14.78
C ASP A 531 -7.75 14.07 13.60
N VAL A 532 -8.84 14.82 13.87
CA VAL A 532 -9.63 15.52 12.84
C VAL A 532 -8.75 16.38 11.92
N ILE A 533 -7.73 17.02 12.49
CA ILE A 533 -6.77 17.87 11.78
C ILE A 533 -5.41 17.21 11.59
N GLY A 534 -5.25 15.94 11.99
CA GLY A 534 -3.99 15.20 11.93
C GLY A 534 -2.93 15.77 12.89
N PHE A 535 -3.34 16.36 14.01
CA PHE A 535 -2.38 16.90 14.99
C PHE A 535 -2.08 15.85 16.06
N TYR A 536 -0.80 15.47 16.13
CA TYR A 536 -0.29 14.53 17.12
C TYR A 536 0.63 15.30 18.08
N PRO A 537 0.55 15.09 19.40
CA PRO A 537 1.24 15.91 20.40
C PRO A 537 2.72 15.51 20.50
N THR A 538 3.44 15.49 19.37
CA THR A 538 4.88 15.21 19.29
C THR A 538 5.59 16.37 18.59
N TRP A 539 6.81 16.69 19.03
CA TRP A 539 7.60 17.76 18.42
C TRP A 539 7.91 17.48 16.95
N GLU A 540 8.15 16.22 16.61
CA GLU A 540 8.45 15.76 15.27
C GLU A 540 7.27 15.93 14.29
N SER A 541 6.02 15.92 14.78
CA SER A 541 4.83 16.21 13.96
C SER A 541 4.49 17.71 13.95
N ALA A 542 4.56 18.35 15.12
CA ALA A 542 4.18 19.76 15.28
C ALA A 542 5.12 20.73 14.54
N LEU A 543 6.44 20.48 14.52
CA LEU A 543 7.41 21.37 13.87
C LEU A 543 7.25 21.39 12.33
N PRO A 544 7.19 20.24 11.62
CA PRO A 544 6.91 20.22 10.19
C PRO A 544 5.55 20.83 9.82
N GLN A 545 4.51 20.58 10.62
CA GLN A 545 3.21 21.21 10.44
C GLN A 545 3.26 22.74 10.59
N ALA A 546 4.00 23.25 11.59
CA ALA A 546 4.22 24.69 11.75
C ALA A 546 5.02 25.29 10.58
N LEU A 547 6.05 24.59 10.10
CA LEU A 547 6.83 24.99 8.93
C LEU A 547 5.95 25.04 7.66
N PHE A 548 5.10 24.04 7.46
CA PHE A 548 4.15 23.98 6.35
C PHE A 548 3.24 25.21 6.35
N LEU A 549 2.64 25.55 7.50
CA LEU A 549 1.81 26.74 7.65
C LEU A 549 2.60 28.03 7.35
N ALA A 550 3.84 28.13 7.83
CA ALA A 550 4.71 29.27 7.54
C ALA A 550 4.97 29.44 6.04
N ILE A 551 5.18 28.34 5.30
CA ILE A 551 5.34 28.36 3.84
C ILE A 551 4.05 28.83 3.16
N VAL A 552 2.88 28.29 3.54
CA VAL A 552 1.58 28.68 2.97
C VAL A 552 1.31 30.16 3.19
N VAL A 553 1.55 30.67 4.40
CA VAL A 553 1.38 32.09 4.75
C VAL A 553 2.35 32.97 3.95
N PHE A 554 3.62 32.59 3.88
CA PHE A 554 4.64 33.33 3.13
C PHE A 554 4.31 33.42 1.64
N VAL A 555 3.90 32.30 1.03
CA VAL A 555 3.50 32.26 -0.38
C VAL A 555 2.26 33.13 -0.62
N THR A 556 1.25 33.02 0.24
CA THR A 556 0.01 33.81 0.13
C THR A 556 0.31 35.31 0.25
N TRP A 557 1.16 35.70 1.20
CA TRP A 557 1.60 37.08 1.38
C TRP A 557 2.37 37.62 0.18
N ARG A 558 3.35 36.85 -0.33
CA ARG A 558 4.15 37.23 -1.50
C ARG A 558 3.27 37.41 -2.74
N GLN A 559 2.33 36.50 -2.97
CA GLN A 559 1.44 36.57 -4.13
C GLN A 559 0.50 37.76 -4.07
N ARG A 560 0.00 38.14 -2.89
CA ARG A 560 -0.81 39.35 -2.69
C ARG A 560 -0.03 40.65 -2.94
N ASN A 561 1.26 40.72 -2.57
CA ASN A 561 2.08 41.91 -2.83
C ASN A 561 2.42 42.13 -4.31
N GLU A 562 2.43 41.07 -5.12
CA GLU A 562 2.56 41.18 -6.58
C GLU A 562 1.28 41.68 -7.27
N ASP A 563 0.13 41.71 -6.58
CA ASP A 563 -1.14 42.21 -7.13
C ASP A 563 -1.28 43.75 -7.03
N TYR A 564 -0.39 44.41 -6.25
CA TYR A 564 -0.36 45.87 -6.05
C TYR A 564 0.78 46.59 -6.80
N LYS A 565 1.56 45.86 -7.60
CA LYS A 565 2.57 46.40 -8.53
C LYS A 565 2.09 46.22 -9.95
#